data_AF-A0A126X013-F1
#
_entry.id   AF-A0A126X013-F1
#
_cell.length_a   1.000
_cell.length_b   1.000
_cell.length_c   1.000
_cell.angle_alpha   90.00
_cell.angle_beta   90.00
_cell.angle_gamma   90.00
#
_symmetry.space_group_name_H-M   'P 1'
#
loop_
_entity.id
_entity.type
_entity.pdbx_description
1 polymer ?
#
loop_
_entity_poly.entity_id
_entity_poly.type
_entity_poly.pdbx_seq_one_letter_code
_entity_poly.pdbx_strand_id
1 'polypeptide(L)'
;MPKISELPEKKLKKSGPRSFMAMIKSSPPSTTDEIDVGVALDDDDDDDNKSDDDGRPDSLDYKVRKKEMRKGIDLATTLERIEKNFVITDPRLPDNPIIFASDSFLELTEYSREEILGRNCRFLQGPETDPATVRKIREAIDTQTDVTVQLINYTKSGKKFWNVFHLQPMRDQKGEVQYFIGVQLDGSEHVEPLHNCIPEETAKGSEKLVKDTAENVDDALRELPDANLKPEDLWSNHSKMVHPKPHRKDSTPWRAIQKILDSGEQLGLKHFTPIKPLGSGDTGSVHLVELCGTGEWFAMKAMDKGVMLNRNKVHRACAEREILDMLDHPFLPALYASFQTKTHICLITDYCPGGELFLLLDRQPLKVLKEDAVRFYAAEVVVALEYLHCQGIIYRDLKPENVLLQGNGHVSLTDFDLSCLTYCKPQLLIPDTNGKKKHQKGQQPPIFMAEPMRASNSFVGTEEYIAPEIISGAGHTSAVDWWALGILLYEMLYGYTPFRGKTRQKTFANILHKDLKFPGTISVSLPAKQLMYRLLHRDPKNRLGSLQGANEIKQQPFFRGVNWALVRCMNPPKLDAPLFGTEDEKEVKVVDPELDDLQTNVF
;
A
#
# COMPACT_ATOMS: atom_id res chain seq x y z
N MET A 1 -61.68 0.55 -16.41
CA MET A 1 -61.83 -0.92 -16.46
C MET A 1 -60.54 -1.50 -17.02
N PRO A 2 -60.12 -2.72 -16.64
CA PRO A 2 -60.24 -3.30 -15.31
C PRO A 2 -58.86 -3.65 -14.72
N LYS A 3 -58.70 -3.45 -13.41
CA LYS A 3 -57.77 -4.27 -12.61
C LYS A 3 -58.35 -5.68 -12.55
N ILE A 4 -57.50 -6.71 -12.43
CA ILE A 4 -57.87 -7.92 -11.71
C ILE A 4 -56.82 -8.14 -10.62
N SER A 5 -57.31 -8.47 -9.44
CA SER A 5 -56.56 -8.84 -8.24
C SER A 5 -57.27 -10.02 -7.62
N GLU A 6 -56.55 -11.00 -7.08
CA GLU A 6 -57.06 -11.72 -5.91
C GLU A 6 -55.94 -12.40 -5.12
N LEU A 7 -56.24 -12.70 -3.86
CA LEU A 7 -55.37 -13.33 -2.87
C LEU A 7 -56.15 -14.54 -2.26
N PRO A 8 -55.89 -15.05 -1.04
CA PRO A 8 -55.10 -16.28 -0.92
C PRO A 8 -55.76 -17.37 -0.06
N GLU A 9 -55.32 -18.62 -0.22
CA GLU A 9 -55.72 -19.73 0.67
C GLU A 9 -54.63 -20.11 1.68
N LYS A 10 -55.00 -20.86 2.73
CA LYS A 10 -54.26 -20.92 4.01
C LYS A 10 -53.85 -22.33 4.44
N LYS A 11 -52.63 -22.40 4.99
CA LYS A 11 -52.19 -23.17 6.18
C LYS A 11 -52.94 -24.47 6.56
N LEU A 12 -52.15 -25.53 6.80
CA LEU A 12 -52.37 -26.45 7.93
C LEU A 12 -51.06 -26.69 8.73
N LYS A 13 -51.15 -27.36 9.88
CA LYS A 13 -50.09 -27.48 10.92
C LYS A 13 -50.18 -28.83 11.65
N LYS A 14 -49.11 -29.20 12.38
CA LYS A 14 -48.93 -30.35 13.30
C LYS A 14 -48.57 -31.67 12.58
N SER A 15 -47.85 -32.64 13.16
CA SER A 15 -47.01 -32.72 14.39
C SER A 15 -46.12 -33.99 14.36
N GLY A 16 -45.05 -34.06 15.15
CA GLY A 16 -44.32 -35.32 15.44
C GLY A 16 -45.00 -36.20 16.50
N PRO A 17 -44.31 -37.18 17.17
CA PRO A 17 -42.85 -37.36 17.23
C PRO A 17 -42.30 -38.83 17.32
N ARG A 18 -40.97 -38.96 17.52
CA ARG A 18 -40.19 -40.06 18.17
C ARG A 18 -39.95 -41.42 17.46
N SER A 19 -38.66 -41.63 17.11
CA SER A 19 -37.75 -42.71 17.60
C SER A 19 -38.07 -44.20 17.41
N PHE A 20 -37.15 -44.98 16.80
CA PHE A 20 -36.39 -46.04 17.50
C PHE A 20 -35.11 -46.48 16.73
N MET A 21 -34.22 -47.23 17.40
CA MET A 21 -32.96 -47.82 16.88
C MET A 21 -33.18 -49.16 16.15
N ALA A 22 -32.25 -49.58 15.29
CA ALA A 22 -31.45 -50.81 15.46
C ALA A 22 -30.37 -51.01 14.36
N MET A 23 -29.31 -51.76 14.68
CA MET A 23 -28.20 -52.15 13.79
C MET A 23 -28.50 -53.48 13.07
N ILE A 24 -27.69 -53.86 12.06
CA ILE A 24 -27.01 -55.18 12.00
C ILE A 24 -25.85 -55.17 10.98
N LYS A 25 -24.85 -56.04 11.19
CA LYS A 25 -23.66 -56.24 10.33
C LYS A 25 -23.76 -57.54 9.52
N SER A 26 -23.06 -57.61 8.39
CA SER A 26 -22.45 -58.84 7.85
C SER A 26 -21.21 -58.52 6.99
N SER A 27 -20.35 -59.50 6.73
CA SER A 27 -19.04 -59.31 6.04
C SER A 27 -18.68 -60.59 5.21
N PRO A 28 -17.44 -60.81 4.70
CA PRO A 28 -17.19 -61.24 3.30
C PRO A 28 -16.89 -62.77 3.16
N PRO A 29 -16.36 -63.29 2.04
CA PRO A 29 -14.98 -63.07 1.51
C PRO A 29 -15.00 -62.68 -0.01
N SER A 30 -14.00 -62.81 -0.91
CA SER A 30 -12.66 -63.45 -0.94
C SER A 30 -11.76 -62.91 -2.10
N THR A 31 -10.43 -63.05 -1.97
CA THR A 31 -9.36 -63.33 -3.00
C THR A 31 -9.68 -63.15 -4.51
N THR A 32 -8.80 -62.55 -5.35
CA THR A 32 -7.34 -62.81 -5.51
C THR A 32 -6.52 -61.59 -6.01
N ASP A 33 -5.20 -61.78 -6.04
CA ASP A 33 -4.08 -60.93 -6.49
C ASP A 33 -4.08 -60.64 -8.04
N GLU A 34 -3.26 -59.79 -8.66
CA GLU A 34 -2.00 -59.10 -8.28
C GLU A 34 -1.66 -57.88 -9.22
N ILE A 35 -0.70 -57.02 -8.83
CA ILE A 35 0.10 -56.02 -9.62
C ILE A 35 -0.57 -54.75 -10.24
N ASP A 36 -0.39 -53.63 -9.52
CA ASP A 36 0.13 -52.30 -9.90
C ASP A 36 0.28 -51.86 -11.40
N VAL A 37 -0.31 -50.71 -11.78
CA VAL A 37 0.34 -49.38 -12.02
C VAL A 37 -0.77 -48.32 -12.04
N GLY A 38 -0.70 -47.32 -11.16
CA GLY A 38 -1.79 -46.32 -10.99
C GLY A 38 -1.62 -44.98 -11.72
N VAL A 39 -2.75 -44.39 -12.14
CA VAL A 39 -2.97 -42.93 -12.34
C VAL A 39 -4.46 -42.63 -12.06
N ALA A 40 -4.75 -41.39 -11.62
CA ALA A 40 -6.05 -40.69 -11.64
C ALA A 40 -7.02 -40.83 -10.44
N LEU A 41 -7.43 -39.64 -9.95
CA LEU A 41 -8.77 -39.21 -9.52
C LEU A 41 -9.58 -40.03 -8.50
N ASP A 42 -9.78 -39.43 -7.33
CA ASP A 42 -11.08 -39.16 -6.67
C ASP A 42 -10.97 -37.69 -6.14
N ASP A 43 -11.96 -36.79 -6.10
CA ASP A 43 -13.42 -36.84 -5.86
C ASP A 43 -13.81 -37.24 -4.41
N ASP A 44 -13.61 -36.30 -3.49
CA ASP A 44 -14.27 -36.26 -2.16
C ASP A 44 -15.10 -34.95 -2.03
N ASP A 45 -16.39 -35.05 -2.35
CA ASP A 45 -17.43 -34.09 -1.94
C ASP A 45 -17.79 -34.43 -0.48
N ASP A 46 -17.50 -33.55 0.50
CA ASP A 46 -17.88 -33.78 1.91
C ASP A 46 -18.60 -32.58 2.55
N ASP A 47 -19.58 -32.89 3.39
CA ASP A 47 -20.68 -32.00 3.79
C ASP A 47 -20.23 -31.01 4.89
N ASP A 48 -19.68 -29.87 4.48
CA ASP A 48 -19.18 -28.81 5.38
C ASP A 48 -20.31 -27.93 5.96
N ASN A 49 -21.38 -28.58 6.41
CA ASN A 49 -22.55 -27.97 7.06
C ASN A 49 -22.46 -28.08 8.58
N LYS A 50 -21.28 -27.72 9.11
CA LYS A 50 -21.00 -27.60 10.56
C LYS A 50 -20.93 -26.12 10.91
N SER A 51 -21.49 -25.76 12.06
CA SER A 51 -21.56 -24.37 12.52
C SER A 51 -20.17 -23.74 12.62
N ASP A 52 -20.00 -22.55 12.02
CA ASP A 52 -18.88 -21.65 12.27
C ASP A 52 -18.75 -21.41 13.79
N ASP A 53 -17.84 -22.12 14.45
CA ASP A 53 -17.40 -21.76 15.78
C ASP A 53 -16.50 -20.52 15.63
N ASP A 54 -17.05 -19.33 15.94
CA ASP A 54 -16.38 -18.01 15.93
C ASP A 54 -15.27 -17.91 17.02
N GLY A 55 -14.54 -19.00 17.25
CA GLY A 55 -13.37 -19.07 18.09
C GLY A 55 -12.23 -18.18 17.57
N ARG A 56 -11.32 -17.84 18.48
CA ARG A 56 -10.04 -17.21 18.13
C ARG A 56 -9.31 -18.13 17.13
N PRO A 57 -8.91 -17.66 15.94
CA PRO A 57 -8.14 -18.49 15.01
C PRO A 57 -6.86 -18.96 15.72
N ASP A 58 -6.50 -20.22 15.50
CA ASP A 58 -5.52 -20.94 16.34
C ASP A 58 -4.26 -20.14 16.59
N SER A 59 -3.81 -20.18 17.86
CA SER A 59 -2.77 -19.29 18.38
C SER A 59 -1.40 -19.61 17.77
N LEU A 60 -1.13 -19.03 16.60
CA LEU A 60 0.18 -19.09 15.94
C LEU A 60 1.31 -18.79 16.94
N ASP A 61 2.24 -19.74 17.05
CA ASP A 61 3.34 -19.68 18.00
C ASP A 61 4.16 -18.40 17.82
N TYR A 62 4.76 -17.94 18.91
CA TYR A 62 5.65 -16.77 18.96
C TYR A 62 6.72 -16.80 17.86
N LYS A 63 7.29 -17.99 17.60
CA LYS A 63 8.31 -18.19 16.55
C LYS A 63 7.75 -18.14 15.12
N VAL A 64 6.46 -18.43 14.93
CA VAL A 64 5.78 -18.29 13.64
C VAL A 64 5.44 -16.83 13.39
N ARG A 65 4.84 -16.12 14.35
CA ARG A 65 4.54 -14.69 14.20
C ARG A 65 5.77 -13.80 14.03
N LYS A 66 6.89 -14.06 14.73
CA LYS A 66 8.16 -13.34 14.48
C LYS A 66 8.71 -13.57 13.05
N LYS A 67 8.22 -14.59 12.35
CA LYS A 67 8.56 -14.89 10.94
C LYS A 67 7.48 -14.43 9.93
N GLU A 68 6.28 -14.09 10.40
CA GLU A 68 5.17 -13.50 9.64
C GLU A 68 5.06 -11.96 9.85
N MET A 69 6.18 -11.23 9.84
CA MET A 69 6.10 -9.75 9.77
C MET A 69 5.42 -9.34 8.46
N ARG A 70 4.34 -8.56 8.53
CA ARG A 70 3.51 -8.28 7.35
C ARG A 70 4.15 -7.17 6.52
N LYS A 71 4.92 -7.56 5.50
CA LYS A 71 5.42 -6.63 4.49
C LYS A 71 4.24 -6.01 3.73
N GLY A 72 4.34 -4.71 3.44
CA GLY A 72 3.37 -4.03 2.58
C GLY A 72 3.38 -4.68 1.20
N ILE A 73 2.20 -4.98 0.64
CA ILE A 73 2.12 -5.52 -0.71
C ILE A 73 2.03 -4.37 -1.70
N ASP A 74 3.07 -4.28 -2.51
CA ASP A 74 3.01 -3.62 -3.81
C ASP A 74 2.58 -4.67 -4.84
N LEU A 75 1.26 -4.84 -5.00
CA LEU A 75 0.72 -5.84 -5.93
C LEU A 75 0.52 -5.31 -7.34
N ALA A 76 0.62 -3.99 -7.49
CA ALA A 76 0.66 -3.30 -8.76
C ALA A 76 1.13 -1.86 -8.53
N THR A 77 2.19 -1.44 -9.22
CA THR A 77 2.24 -0.03 -9.65
C THR A 77 0.94 0.29 -10.39
N THR A 78 0.51 1.56 -10.43
CA THR A 78 -0.79 1.93 -11.03
C THR A 78 -0.93 1.47 -12.50
N LEU A 79 0.20 1.19 -13.16
CA LEU A 79 0.34 0.59 -14.48
C LEU A 79 0.06 -0.93 -14.53
N GLU A 80 0.64 -1.72 -13.61
CA GLU A 80 0.43 -3.18 -13.52
C GLU A 80 -1.04 -3.57 -13.25
N ARG A 81 -1.84 -2.62 -12.74
CA ARG A 81 -3.29 -2.75 -12.50
C ARG A 81 -4.13 -2.73 -13.77
N ILE A 82 -3.58 -2.22 -14.87
CA ILE A 82 -4.32 -1.98 -16.11
C ILE A 82 -4.24 -3.26 -16.93
N GLU A 83 -5.28 -4.11 -16.81
CA GLU A 83 -5.48 -5.38 -17.53
C GLU A 83 -5.72 -5.16 -19.04
N LYS A 84 -4.79 -4.50 -19.71
CA LYS A 84 -4.78 -4.16 -21.14
C LYS A 84 -3.34 -4.25 -21.64
N ASN A 85 -3.17 -4.50 -22.92
CA ASN A 85 -1.86 -4.59 -23.54
C ASN A 85 -1.35 -3.17 -23.78
N PHE A 86 -0.29 -2.75 -23.09
CA PHE A 86 0.37 -1.48 -23.38
C PHE A 86 1.85 -1.52 -23.04
N VAL A 87 2.59 -0.62 -23.68
CA VAL A 87 4.00 -0.33 -23.41
C VAL A 87 4.19 1.16 -23.19
N ILE A 88 5.24 1.50 -22.44
CA ILE A 88 5.71 2.87 -22.29
C ILE A 88 7.11 2.95 -22.89
N THR A 89 7.36 3.98 -23.70
CA THR A 89 8.62 4.20 -24.40
C THR A 89 9.18 5.60 -24.09
N ASP A 90 10.51 5.74 -24.04
CA ASP A 90 11.17 7.02 -23.75
C ASP A 90 11.80 7.63 -25.02
N PRO A 91 11.22 8.71 -25.59
CA PRO A 91 11.69 9.30 -26.85
C PRO A 91 13.02 10.05 -26.73
N ARG A 92 13.55 10.26 -25.52
CA ARG A 92 14.83 10.94 -25.28
C ARG A 92 16.00 9.96 -25.34
N LEU A 93 15.73 8.68 -25.12
CA LEU A 93 16.70 7.61 -25.31
C LEU A 93 16.81 7.24 -26.80
N PRO A 94 18.03 6.93 -27.31
CA PRO A 94 18.20 6.52 -28.70
C PRO A 94 17.28 5.36 -29.09
N ASP A 95 16.67 5.45 -30.27
CA ASP A 95 15.75 4.47 -30.85
C ASP A 95 14.34 4.39 -30.23
N ASN A 96 13.99 5.27 -29.27
CA ASN A 96 12.73 5.25 -28.51
C ASN A 96 12.39 3.84 -27.94
N PRO A 97 13.16 3.36 -26.95
CA PRO A 97 13.05 2.01 -26.40
C PRO A 97 11.88 1.88 -25.40
N ILE A 98 11.37 0.67 -25.26
CA ILE A 98 10.40 0.30 -24.22
C ILE A 98 11.09 0.33 -22.84
N ILE A 99 10.49 1.07 -21.90
CA ILE A 99 10.92 1.13 -20.49
C ILE A 99 9.95 0.41 -19.54
N PHE A 100 8.72 0.14 -19.96
CA PHE A 100 7.73 -0.65 -19.24
C PHE A 100 6.80 -1.38 -20.23
N ALA A 101 6.33 -2.57 -19.86
CA ALA A 101 5.29 -3.32 -20.57
C ALA A 101 4.39 -4.04 -19.55
N SER A 102 3.08 -4.01 -19.77
CA SER A 102 2.10 -4.74 -18.96
C SER A 102 2.21 -6.25 -19.17
N ASP A 103 1.80 -7.06 -18.20
CA ASP A 103 1.84 -8.52 -18.34
C ASP A 103 0.93 -9.01 -19.48
N SER A 104 -0.23 -8.38 -19.70
CA SER A 104 -1.09 -8.67 -20.86
C SER A 104 -0.40 -8.41 -22.21
N PHE A 105 0.53 -7.43 -22.29
CA PHE A 105 1.35 -7.25 -23.49
C PHE A 105 2.35 -8.41 -23.69
N LEU A 106 2.93 -8.94 -22.61
CA LEU A 106 3.81 -10.12 -22.68
C LEU A 106 3.02 -11.36 -23.13
N GLU A 107 1.83 -11.56 -22.57
CA GLU A 107 0.91 -12.65 -22.93
C GLU A 107 0.46 -12.56 -24.40
N LEU A 108 0.03 -11.38 -24.87
CA LEU A 108 -0.40 -11.16 -26.26
C LEU A 108 0.74 -11.38 -27.26
N THR A 109 1.96 -10.94 -26.92
CA THR A 109 3.09 -10.92 -27.87
C THR A 109 4.02 -12.12 -27.77
N GLU A 110 3.86 -12.95 -26.73
CA GLU A 110 4.66 -14.15 -26.42
C GLU A 110 6.14 -13.87 -26.10
N TYR A 111 6.54 -12.61 -25.89
CA TYR A 111 7.89 -12.21 -25.48
C TYR A 111 8.01 -12.09 -23.96
N SER A 112 9.20 -12.37 -23.42
CA SER A 112 9.49 -12.10 -22.00
C SER A 112 9.86 -10.62 -21.79
N ARG A 113 9.73 -10.14 -20.55
CA ARG A 113 10.04 -8.74 -20.17
C ARG A 113 11.51 -8.39 -20.47
N GLU A 114 12.41 -9.33 -20.24
CA GLU A 114 13.86 -9.23 -20.46
C GLU A 114 14.22 -9.16 -21.96
N GLU A 115 13.36 -9.67 -22.85
CA GLU A 115 13.58 -9.66 -24.29
C GLU A 115 13.15 -8.35 -24.97
N ILE A 116 12.37 -7.49 -24.29
CA ILE A 116 11.75 -6.29 -24.90
C ILE A 116 12.15 -4.97 -24.23
N LEU A 117 12.50 -4.97 -22.94
CA LEU A 117 12.96 -3.76 -22.26
C LEU A 117 14.27 -3.27 -22.89
N GLY A 118 14.40 -1.95 -23.04
CA GLY A 118 15.54 -1.34 -23.74
C GLY A 118 15.50 -1.45 -25.28
N ARG A 119 14.42 -1.95 -25.88
CA ARG A 119 14.29 -2.13 -27.34
C ARG A 119 13.07 -1.40 -27.91
N ASN A 120 13.16 -0.96 -29.17
CA ASN A 120 12.01 -0.40 -29.88
C ASN A 120 10.98 -1.49 -30.25
N CYS A 121 9.68 -1.17 -30.15
CA CYS A 121 8.56 -2.09 -30.35
C CYS A 121 8.42 -2.68 -31.78
N ARG A 122 9.26 -2.27 -32.74
CA ARG A 122 9.26 -2.79 -34.14
C ARG A 122 9.48 -4.30 -34.30
N PHE A 123 9.85 -5.03 -33.25
CA PHE A 123 9.96 -6.50 -33.31
C PHE A 123 8.62 -7.19 -33.62
N LEU A 124 7.48 -6.51 -33.40
CA LEU A 124 6.15 -6.98 -33.80
C LEU A 124 5.88 -6.85 -35.31
N GLN A 125 6.76 -6.22 -36.10
CA GLN A 125 6.57 -6.01 -37.54
C GLN A 125 7.05 -7.22 -38.34
N GLY A 126 6.34 -7.55 -39.43
CA GLY A 126 6.68 -8.67 -40.30
C GLY A 126 6.17 -8.48 -41.74
N PRO A 127 6.12 -9.56 -42.56
CA PRO A 127 5.99 -9.46 -44.01
C PRO A 127 4.75 -8.70 -44.54
N GLU A 128 3.63 -8.75 -43.81
CA GLU A 128 2.38 -8.07 -44.21
C GLU A 128 2.09 -6.79 -43.41
N THR A 129 3.03 -6.32 -42.57
CA THR A 129 2.86 -5.06 -41.84
C THR A 129 2.96 -3.88 -42.80
N ASP A 130 1.84 -3.15 -43.03
CA ASP A 130 1.79 -2.03 -43.97
C ASP A 130 2.83 -0.92 -43.67
N PRO A 131 3.80 -0.69 -44.57
CA PRO A 131 4.79 0.37 -44.40
C PRO A 131 4.21 1.79 -44.43
N ALA A 132 3.03 2.02 -45.02
CA ALA A 132 2.39 3.33 -44.99
C ALA A 132 1.84 3.67 -43.60
N THR A 133 1.23 2.69 -42.92
CA THR A 133 0.77 2.82 -41.55
C THR A 133 1.93 2.96 -40.56
N VAL A 134 3.03 2.21 -40.75
CA VAL A 134 4.26 2.40 -39.96
C VAL A 134 4.85 3.80 -40.13
N ARG A 135 4.72 4.43 -41.31
CA ARG A 135 5.12 5.84 -41.50
C ARG A 135 4.25 6.81 -40.70
N LYS A 136 2.94 6.60 -40.59
CA LYS A 136 2.05 7.43 -39.74
C LYS A 136 2.45 7.38 -38.26
N ILE A 137 2.81 6.19 -37.75
CA ILE A 137 3.31 6.03 -36.37
C ILE A 137 4.59 6.85 -36.17
N ARG A 138 5.53 6.77 -37.13
CA ARG A 138 6.77 7.56 -37.06
C ARG A 138 6.50 9.07 -37.12
N GLU A 139 5.66 9.51 -38.06
CA GLU A 139 5.26 10.91 -38.20
C GLU A 139 4.69 11.45 -36.89
N ALA A 140 3.79 10.71 -36.22
CA ALA A 140 3.23 11.09 -34.92
C ALA A 140 4.26 11.17 -33.78
N ILE A 141 5.30 10.31 -33.79
CA ILE A 141 6.44 10.41 -32.86
C ILE A 141 7.24 11.68 -33.16
N ASP A 142 7.58 11.92 -34.42
CA ASP A 142 8.36 13.06 -34.88
C ASP A 142 7.62 14.40 -34.64
N THR A 143 6.29 14.43 -34.75
CA THR A 143 5.44 15.63 -34.49
C THR A 143 4.91 15.72 -33.05
N GLN A 144 5.19 14.74 -32.20
CA GLN A 144 4.67 14.65 -30.82
C GLN A 144 3.14 14.75 -30.70
N THR A 145 2.41 14.06 -31.57
CA THR A 145 0.94 13.99 -31.59
C THR A 145 0.42 12.60 -31.25
N ASP A 146 -0.84 12.47 -30.86
CA ASP A 146 -1.49 11.17 -30.75
C ASP A 146 -1.78 10.57 -32.14
N VAL A 147 -1.89 9.24 -32.23
CA VAL A 147 -2.38 8.57 -33.45
C VAL A 147 -3.01 7.21 -33.13
N THR A 148 -4.13 6.90 -33.78
CA THR A 148 -4.75 5.56 -33.80
C THR A 148 -4.57 4.94 -35.18
N VAL A 149 -4.17 3.66 -35.25
CA VAL A 149 -4.00 2.90 -36.50
C VAL A 149 -4.37 1.43 -36.35
N GLN A 150 -4.61 0.75 -37.48
CA GLN A 150 -4.75 -0.71 -37.57
C GLN A 150 -3.56 -1.27 -38.38
N LEU A 151 -2.88 -2.30 -37.87
CA LEU A 151 -1.76 -2.95 -38.58
C LEU A 151 -1.60 -4.43 -38.23
N ILE A 152 -1.05 -5.21 -39.18
CA ILE A 152 -0.61 -6.59 -38.92
C ILE A 152 0.60 -6.54 -38.00
N ASN A 153 0.52 -7.26 -36.90
CA ASN A 153 1.64 -7.57 -36.03
C ASN A 153 1.79 -9.10 -35.90
N TYR A 154 2.97 -9.52 -35.44
CA TYR A 154 3.30 -10.92 -35.23
C TYR A 154 3.80 -11.13 -33.80
N THR A 155 3.39 -12.23 -33.17
CA THR A 155 3.93 -12.68 -31.89
C THR A 155 5.32 -13.32 -32.05
N LYS A 156 5.98 -13.66 -30.95
CA LYS A 156 7.27 -14.37 -30.94
C LYS A 156 7.25 -15.71 -31.71
N SER A 157 6.16 -16.46 -31.68
CA SER A 157 6.01 -17.70 -32.48
C SER A 157 5.73 -17.45 -33.97
N GLY A 158 5.53 -16.18 -34.38
CA GLY A 158 5.14 -15.81 -35.73
C GLY A 158 3.63 -15.85 -35.98
N LYS A 159 2.80 -16.00 -34.95
CA LYS A 159 1.34 -15.89 -35.07
C LYS A 159 0.96 -14.47 -35.48
N LYS A 160 0.28 -14.34 -36.61
CA LYS A 160 -0.29 -13.09 -37.12
C LYS A 160 -1.49 -12.66 -36.25
N PHE A 161 -1.54 -11.39 -35.88
CA PHE A 161 -2.71 -10.75 -35.27
C PHE A 161 -2.93 -9.34 -35.81
N TRP A 162 -4.16 -8.83 -35.73
CA TRP A 162 -4.55 -7.52 -36.25
C TRP A 162 -4.67 -6.52 -35.10
N ASN A 163 -3.64 -5.68 -34.96
CA ASN A 163 -3.49 -4.78 -33.83
C ASN A 163 -4.20 -3.44 -34.09
N VAL A 164 -5.17 -3.08 -33.24
CA VAL A 164 -5.62 -1.68 -33.09
C VAL A 164 -4.66 -1.00 -32.13
N PHE A 165 -3.73 -0.23 -32.68
CA PHE A 165 -2.67 0.44 -31.94
C PHE A 165 -2.99 1.92 -31.76
N HIS A 166 -2.88 2.41 -30.52
CA HIS A 166 -2.95 3.84 -30.21
C HIS A 166 -1.68 4.30 -29.52
N LEU A 167 -1.14 5.42 -29.98
CA LEU A 167 0.04 6.09 -29.44
C LEU A 167 -0.38 7.45 -28.86
N GLN A 168 0.00 7.74 -27.61
CA GLN A 168 -0.25 9.02 -26.95
C GLN A 168 1.06 9.59 -26.34
N PRO A 169 1.40 10.86 -26.58
CA PRO A 169 2.49 11.55 -25.89
C PRO A 169 2.06 12.03 -24.49
N MET A 170 2.70 11.49 -23.45
CA MET A 170 2.58 11.95 -22.06
C MET A 170 3.49 13.17 -21.86
N ARG A 171 2.93 14.27 -21.31
CA ARG A 171 3.62 15.57 -21.16
C ARG A 171 3.78 16.00 -19.71
N ASP A 172 4.91 16.65 -19.41
CA ASP A 172 5.23 17.20 -18.09
C ASP A 172 4.47 18.51 -17.78
N GLN A 173 4.69 19.06 -16.59
CA GLN A 173 4.07 20.32 -16.15
C GLN A 173 4.53 21.58 -16.93
N LYS A 174 5.57 21.47 -17.77
CA LYS A 174 6.08 22.53 -18.65
C LYS A 174 5.53 22.38 -20.09
N GLY A 175 5.00 21.21 -20.43
CA GLY A 175 4.45 20.86 -21.74
C GLY A 175 5.35 19.96 -22.59
N GLU A 176 6.52 19.56 -22.09
CA GLU A 176 7.48 18.72 -22.82
C GLU A 176 7.07 17.24 -22.76
N VAL A 177 7.30 16.48 -23.84
CA VAL A 177 6.99 15.03 -23.85
C VAL A 177 8.03 14.28 -23.01
N GLN A 178 7.56 13.56 -22.00
CA GLN A 178 8.39 12.64 -21.23
C GLN A 178 8.35 11.24 -21.81
N TYR A 179 7.17 10.75 -22.18
CA TYR A 179 6.98 9.36 -22.61
C TYR A 179 6.00 9.27 -23.77
N PHE A 180 6.08 8.17 -24.53
CA PHE A 180 4.99 7.72 -25.38
C PHE A 180 4.36 6.46 -24.81
N ILE A 181 3.05 6.54 -24.58
CA ILE A 181 2.18 5.41 -24.24
C ILE A 181 1.77 4.75 -25.56
N GLY A 182 2.01 3.44 -25.70
CA GLY A 182 1.54 2.65 -26.83
C GLY A 182 0.61 1.54 -26.36
N VAL A 183 -0.70 1.68 -26.60
CA VAL A 183 -1.74 0.70 -26.26
C VAL A 183 -2.03 -0.19 -27.47
N GLN A 184 -2.12 -1.51 -27.26
CA GLN A 184 -2.44 -2.50 -28.28
C GLN A 184 -3.75 -3.23 -27.93
N LEU A 185 -4.57 -3.50 -28.94
CA LEU A 185 -5.75 -4.35 -28.80
C LEU A 185 -5.79 -5.34 -29.97
N ASP A 186 -5.89 -6.64 -29.66
CA ASP A 186 -6.08 -7.66 -30.68
C ASP A 186 -7.53 -7.58 -31.21
N GLY A 187 -7.67 -7.14 -32.45
CA GLY A 187 -8.94 -7.08 -33.17
C GLY A 187 -9.17 -8.28 -34.09
N SER A 188 -8.36 -9.35 -34.02
CA SER A 188 -8.40 -10.48 -34.96
C SER A 188 -9.76 -11.19 -35.00
N GLU A 189 -10.50 -11.24 -33.89
CA GLU A 189 -11.86 -11.79 -33.82
C GLU A 189 -12.91 -10.99 -34.61
N HIS A 190 -12.58 -9.75 -34.96
CA HIS A 190 -13.49 -8.77 -35.58
C HIS A 190 -13.09 -8.41 -37.02
N VAL A 191 -12.21 -9.18 -37.67
CA VAL A 191 -11.75 -8.94 -39.04
C VAL A 191 -12.78 -9.42 -40.07
N GLU A 192 -13.15 -8.56 -41.00
CA GLU A 192 -14.04 -8.91 -42.12
C GLU A 192 -13.27 -9.71 -43.20
N PRO A 193 -13.68 -10.96 -43.53
CA PRO A 193 -12.94 -11.81 -44.47
C PRO A 193 -12.83 -11.28 -45.91
N LEU A 194 -13.70 -10.33 -46.29
CA LEU A 194 -13.75 -9.76 -47.63
C LEU A 194 -12.82 -8.55 -47.84
N HIS A 195 -12.53 -7.82 -46.76
CA HIS A 195 -11.77 -6.57 -46.80
C HIS A 195 -10.45 -6.62 -46.02
N ASN A 196 -10.22 -7.67 -45.21
CA ASN A 196 -9.02 -7.87 -44.40
C ASN A 196 -8.72 -6.67 -43.47
N CYS A 197 -9.79 -6.11 -42.89
CA CYS A 197 -9.78 -5.00 -41.93
C CYS A 197 -10.92 -5.16 -40.91
N ILE A 198 -10.95 -4.33 -39.86
CA ILE A 198 -12.07 -4.29 -38.90
C ILE A 198 -13.18 -3.38 -39.44
N PRO A 199 -14.48 -3.75 -39.34
CA PRO A 199 -15.60 -2.88 -39.70
C PRO A 199 -15.58 -1.52 -39.00
N GLU A 200 -16.04 -0.46 -39.67
CA GLU A 200 -15.90 0.92 -39.19
C GLU A 200 -16.60 1.19 -37.83
N GLU A 201 -17.73 0.51 -37.57
CA GLU A 201 -18.44 0.53 -36.29
C GLU A 201 -17.56 -0.03 -35.15
N THR A 202 -17.04 -1.25 -35.34
CA THR A 202 -16.19 -1.93 -34.36
C THR A 202 -14.87 -1.18 -34.17
N ALA A 203 -14.29 -0.65 -35.25
CA ALA A 203 -13.06 0.13 -35.22
C ALA A 203 -13.19 1.38 -34.31
N LYS A 204 -14.35 2.06 -34.32
CA LYS A 204 -14.63 3.20 -33.41
C LYS A 204 -14.78 2.75 -31.96
N GLY A 205 -15.38 1.59 -31.72
CA GLY A 205 -15.46 0.98 -30.38
C GLY A 205 -14.07 0.62 -29.83
N SER A 206 -13.25 -0.04 -30.65
CA SER A 206 -11.85 -0.36 -30.34
C SER A 206 -11.00 0.89 -30.13
N GLU A 207 -11.12 1.90 -30.99
CA GLU A 207 -10.43 3.19 -30.84
C GLU A 207 -10.76 3.86 -29.50
N LYS A 208 -12.05 3.88 -29.10
CA LYS A 208 -12.43 4.42 -27.79
C LYS A 208 -11.78 3.62 -26.67
N LEU A 209 -11.81 2.29 -26.72
CA LEU A 209 -11.23 1.45 -25.67
C LEU A 209 -9.72 1.68 -25.49
N VAL A 210 -8.95 1.83 -26.57
CA VAL A 210 -7.50 2.10 -26.47
C VAL A 210 -7.19 3.52 -26.02
N LYS A 211 -8.04 4.51 -26.33
CA LYS A 211 -7.95 5.90 -25.82
C LYS A 211 -8.32 6.00 -24.35
N ASP A 212 -9.46 5.45 -23.94
CA ASP A 212 -9.87 5.31 -22.53
C ASP A 212 -8.74 4.61 -21.72
N THR A 213 -8.07 3.61 -22.32
CA THR A 213 -6.90 2.94 -21.70
C THR A 213 -5.68 3.87 -21.61
N ALA A 214 -5.35 4.60 -22.66
CA ALA A 214 -4.21 5.52 -22.67
C ALA A 214 -4.36 6.66 -21.66
N GLU A 215 -5.57 7.21 -21.47
CA GLU A 215 -5.85 8.19 -20.41
C GLU A 215 -5.60 7.62 -19.00
N ASN A 216 -6.04 6.38 -18.73
CA ASN A 216 -5.76 5.70 -17.46
C ASN A 216 -4.25 5.43 -17.25
N VAL A 217 -3.51 5.11 -18.31
CA VAL A 217 -2.04 4.94 -18.27
C VAL A 217 -1.33 6.29 -18.08
N ASP A 218 -1.84 7.38 -18.64
CA ASP A 218 -1.26 8.73 -18.50
C ASP A 218 -1.35 9.23 -17.06
N ASP A 219 -2.50 9.08 -16.41
CA ASP A 219 -2.66 9.43 -15.00
C ASP A 219 -1.85 8.52 -14.06
N ALA A 220 -1.71 7.23 -14.40
CA ALA A 220 -0.81 6.30 -13.69
C ALA A 220 0.67 6.68 -13.84
N LEU A 221 1.08 7.14 -15.02
CA LEU A 221 2.45 7.54 -15.34
C LEU A 221 2.94 8.75 -14.54
N ARG A 222 2.04 9.59 -14.03
CA ARG A 222 2.37 10.75 -13.19
C ARG A 222 2.99 10.38 -11.83
N GLU A 223 2.98 9.10 -11.45
CA GLU A 223 3.64 8.57 -10.25
C GLU A 223 5.12 8.11 -10.53
N LEU A 224 5.61 8.16 -11.78
CA LEU A 224 7.01 7.82 -12.13
C LEU A 224 7.98 9.03 -12.05
N PRO A 225 9.32 8.80 -11.92
CA PRO A 225 10.32 9.87 -11.92
C PRO A 225 10.47 10.51 -13.31
N ASP A 226 10.75 11.81 -13.39
CA ASP A 226 11.03 12.48 -14.67
C ASP A 226 12.31 11.93 -15.33
N ALA A 227 12.21 11.06 -16.33
CA ALA A 227 13.38 10.53 -17.04
C ALA A 227 14.05 11.52 -18.04
N ASN A 228 13.81 12.85 -17.90
CA ASN A 228 14.81 13.85 -18.28
C ASN A 228 16.07 13.75 -17.40
N LEU A 229 15.93 13.19 -16.19
CA LEU A 229 17.00 12.88 -15.25
C LEU A 229 17.77 11.65 -15.74
N LYS A 230 19.11 11.72 -15.76
CA LYS A 230 19.96 10.53 -15.97
C LYS A 230 19.86 9.57 -14.77
N PRO A 231 20.31 8.32 -14.90
CA PRO A 231 20.42 7.40 -13.76
C PRO A 231 21.22 7.95 -12.57
N GLU A 232 22.17 8.86 -12.79
CA GLU A 232 22.87 9.60 -11.72
C GLU A 232 21.98 10.67 -11.06
N ASP A 233 21.19 11.40 -11.86
CA ASP A 233 20.36 12.52 -11.41
C ASP A 233 19.14 12.06 -10.61
N LEU A 234 18.65 10.83 -10.83
CA LEU A 234 17.57 10.20 -10.04
C LEU A 234 17.87 10.22 -8.52
N TRP A 235 19.14 10.05 -8.15
CA TRP A 235 19.60 10.01 -6.76
C TRP A 235 20.05 11.39 -6.22
N SER A 236 19.95 12.45 -7.03
CA SER A 236 20.39 13.80 -6.63
C SER A 236 19.64 14.34 -5.40
N ASN A 237 18.38 13.92 -5.20
CA ASN A 237 17.57 14.28 -4.04
C ASN A 237 18.19 13.74 -2.73
N HIS A 238 18.81 12.55 -2.78
CA HIS A 238 19.51 11.91 -1.67
C HIS A 238 20.90 12.51 -1.42
N SER A 239 21.33 13.51 -2.18
CA SER A 239 22.52 14.34 -1.88
C SER A 239 22.18 15.76 -1.42
N LYS A 240 20.90 16.12 -1.29
CA LYS A 240 20.49 17.43 -0.76
C LYS A 240 20.70 17.49 0.76
N MET A 241 21.41 18.52 1.21
CA MET A 241 21.57 18.86 2.63
C MET A 241 20.21 18.93 3.33
N VAL A 242 20.13 18.32 4.51
CA VAL A 242 18.95 18.35 5.38
C VAL A 242 19.10 19.50 6.37
N HIS A 243 17.99 20.18 6.68
CA HIS A 243 17.98 21.34 7.57
C HIS A 243 17.16 21.08 8.85
N PRO A 244 17.57 21.63 10.01
CA PRO A 244 16.90 21.39 11.28
C PRO A 244 15.48 21.92 11.27
N LYS A 245 14.53 21.07 11.66
CA LYS A 245 13.12 21.45 11.78
C LYS A 245 12.85 22.14 13.14
N PRO A 246 12.00 23.18 13.20
CA PRO A 246 11.77 23.99 14.40
C PRO A 246 11.55 23.22 15.69
N HIS A 247 10.82 22.09 15.67
CA HIS A 247 10.53 21.32 16.88
C HIS A 247 11.72 20.53 17.46
N ARG A 248 12.85 20.42 16.73
CA ARG A 248 14.01 19.56 17.07
C ARG A 248 15.40 20.19 16.90
N LYS A 249 15.53 21.40 16.35
CA LYS A 249 16.83 22.08 16.12
C LYS A 249 17.79 22.11 17.33
N ASP A 250 17.25 22.07 18.54
CA ASP A 250 17.97 22.14 19.82
C ASP A 250 18.23 20.77 20.47
N SER A 251 17.86 19.66 19.81
CA SER A 251 18.08 18.29 20.30
C SER A 251 19.58 17.93 20.33
N THR A 252 19.96 16.96 21.17
CA THR A 252 21.35 16.49 21.21
C THR A 252 21.77 15.73 19.93
N PRO A 253 20.93 14.91 19.28
CA PRO A 253 21.22 14.36 17.95
C PRO A 253 21.45 15.44 16.90
N TRP A 254 20.62 16.49 16.84
CA TRP A 254 20.85 17.57 15.86
C TRP A 254 22.14 18.35 16.17
N ARG A 255 22.41 18.64 17.44
CA ARG A 255 23.66 19.32 17.84
C ARG A 255 24.91 18.48 17.60
N ALA A 256 24.81 17.15 17.51
CA ALA A 256 25.92 16.28 17.12
C ALA A 256 26.13 16.30 15.58
N ILE A 257 25.05 16.18 14.81
CA ILE A 257 25.02 16.35 13.35
C ILE A 257 25.58 17.72 12.93
N GLN A 258 25.14 18.79 13.60
CA GLN A 258 25.53 20.17 13.27
C GLN A 258 27.03 20.41 13.43
N LYS A 259 27.69 19.84 14.45
CA LYS A 259 29.15 19.99 14.66
C LYS A 259 30.00 19.48 13.48
N ILE A 260 29.49 18.48 12.75
CA ILE A 260 30.17 17.90 11.57
C ILE A 260 29.92 18.77 10.34
N LEU A 261 28.72 19.32 10.21
CA LEU A 261 28.43 20.31 9.15
C LEU A 261 29.22 21.62 9.37
N ASP A 262 29.38 22.05 10.63
CA ASP A 262 30.14 23.24 11.03
C ASP A 262 31.66 23.08 10.84
N SER A 263 32.20 21.85 10.76
CA SER A 263 33.61 21.62 10.36
C SER A 263 33.83 21.72 8.85
N GLY A 264 32.75 21.86 8.06
CA GLY A 264 32.78 21.89 6.60
C GLY A 264 32.78 20.50 5.95
N GLU A 265 32.59 19.43 6.73
CA GLU A 265 32.53 18.06 6.19
C GLU A 265 31.13 17.70 5.67
N GLN A 266 31.09 17.05 4.51
CA GLN A 266 29.84 16.48 3.99
C GLN A 266 29.51 15.19 4.73
N LEU A 267 28.36 15.15 5.41
CA LEU A 267 27.85 13.95 6.05
C LEU A 267 27.69 12.80 5.05
N GLY A 268 27.98 11.60 5.52
CA GLY A 268 28.23 10.42 4.71
C GLY A 268 28.72 9.27 5.57
N LEU A 269 28.82 8.09 4.98
CA LEU A 269 28.88 6.83 5.73
C LEU A 269 30.03 6.72 6.74
N LYS A 270 31.21 7.31 6.44
CA LYS A 270 32.38 7.35 7.32
C LYS A 270 32.17 7.95 8.72
N HIS A 271 31.05 8.67 8.94
CA HIS A 271 30.70 9.28 10.23
C HIS A 271 29.85 8.36 11.10
N PHE A 272 29.46 7.19 10.60
CA PHE A 272 28.55 6.27 11.27
C PHE A 272 29.25 4.92 11.52
N THR A 273 29.05 4.34 12.71
CA THR A 273 29.48 2.97 13.03
C THR A 273 28.23 2.07 13.08
N PRO A 274 28.16 0.95 12.34
CA PRO A 274 27.05 0.02 12.45
C PRO A 274 27.10 -0.73 13.78
N ILE A 275 25.95 -0.81 14.47
CA ILE A 275 25.81 -1.44 15.79
C ILE A 275 25.05 -2.77 15.71
N LYS A 276 23.87 -2.77 15.06
CA LYS A 276 23.07 -3.98 14.79
C LYS A 276 22.01 -3.72 13.69
N PRO A 277 21.53 -4.75 12.97
CA PRO A 277 20.28 -4.63 12.21
C PRO A 277 19.08 -4.32 13.12
N LEU A 278 18.07 -3.68 12.53
CA LEU A 278 16.77 -3.39 13.15
C LEU A 278 15.60 -4.02 12.36
N GLY A 279 15.72 -4.15 11.03
CA GLY A 279 14.72 -4.84 10.20
C GLY A 279 14.96 -4.68 8.69
N SER A 280 14.19 -5.38 7.86
CA SER A 280 14.29 -5.32 6.39
C SER A 280 12.92 -5.22 5.70
N GLY A 281 12.71 -4.17 4.91
CA GLY A 281 11.44 -3.82 4.24
C GLY A 281 11.29 -4.40 2.83
N ASP A 282 10.58 -3.69 1.95
CA ASP A 282 10.57 -3.92 0.49
C ASP A 282 11.65 -3.09 -0.22
N THR A 283 11.85 -1.84 0.24
CA THR A 283 12.78 -0.87 -0.35
C THR A 283 14.23 -1.00 0.13
N GLY A 284 14.48 -1.56 1.32
CA GLY A 284 15.84 -1.71 1.85
C GLY A 284 15.89 -2.24 3.29
N SER A 285 17.07 -2.16 3.91
CA SER A 285 17.34 -2.63 5.27
C SER A 285 17.64 -1.47 6.22
N VAL A 286 17.28 -1.63 7.49
CA VAL A 286 17.33 -0.58 8.53
C VAL A 286 18.24 -1.03 9.67
N HIS A 287 19.15 -0.16 10.10
CA HIS A 287 20.24 -0.51 11.01
C HIS A 287 20.40 0.55 12.10
N LEU A 288 20.77 0.12 13.30
CA LEU A 288 21.21 1.00 14.37
C LEU A 288 22.65 1.45 14.07
N VAL A 289 22.88 2.75 14.01
CA VAL A 289 24.21 3.34 13.82
C VAL A 289 24.54 4.35 14.93
N GLU A 290 25.78 4.37 15.40
CA GLU A 290 26.30 5.45 16.23
C GLU A 290 26.99 6.50 15.35
N LEU A 291 26.72 7.79 15.60
CA LEU A 291 27.49 8.88 15.01
C LEU A 291 28.85 9.00 15.74
N CYS A 292 29.93 8.68 15.02
CA CYS A 292 31.26 8.36 15.56
C CYS A 292 31.76 9.33 16.63
N GLY A 293 31.98 8.82 17.84
CA GLY A 293 32.58 9.57 18.95
C GLY A 293 31.63 10.57 19.63
N THR A 294 30.32 10.52 19.33
CA THR A 294 29.32 11.39 19.94
C THR A 294 28.42 10.69 20.96
N GLY A 295 28.30 9.35 20.89
CA GLY A 295 27.33 8.59 21.68
C GLY A 295 25.86 8.75 21.25
N GLU A 296 25.58 9.50 20.19
CA GLU A 296 24.23 9.65 19.63
C GLU A 296 23.92 8.52 18.63
N TRP A 297 22.73 7.92 18.77
CA TRP A 297 22.27 6.78 17.97
C TRP A 297 21.16 7.16 17.01
N PHE A 298 21.23 6.62 15.79
CA PHE A 298 20.29 6.87 14.69
C PHE A 298 19.86 5.57 14.03
N ALA A 299 18.72 5.61 13.34
CA ALA A 299 18.34 4.58 12.38
C ALA A 299 18.87 4.96 10.99
N MET A 300 19.57 4.04 10.32
CA MET A 300 19.99 4.19 8.93
C MET A 300 19.21 3.21 8.05
N LYS A 301 18.28 3.71 7.23
CA LYS A 301 17.67 2.95 6.12
C LYS A 301 18.61 3.04 4.91
N ALA A 302 19.13 1.90 4.47
CA ALA A 302 20.00 1.76 3.31
C ALA A 302 19.24 1.00 2.21
N MET A 303 19.27 1.51 0.97
CA MET A 303 18.55 0.95 -0.17
C MET A 303 19.50 0.81 -1.37
N ASP A 304 19.58 -0.38 -1.96
CA ASP A 304 20.46 -0.64 -3.11
C ASP A 304 19.86 -0.07 -4.41
N LYS A 305 20.65 0.73 -5.13
CA LYS A 305 20.24 1.42 -6.36
C LYS A 305 19.89 0.47 -7.49
N GLY A 306 20.60 -0.66 -7.60
CA GLY A 306 20.34 -1.68 -8.62
C GLY A 306 19.01 -2.40 -8.37
N VAL A 307 18.73 -2.78 -7.12
CA VAL A 307 17.44 -3.35 -6.72
C VAL A 307 16.30 -2.34 -6.92
N MET A 308 16.50 -1.06 -6.57
CA MET A 308 15.49 -0.02 -6.76
C MET A 308 15.20 0.28 -8.24
N LEU A 309 16.21 0.23 -9.13
CA LEU A 309 16.02 0.32 -10.57
C LEU A 309 15.31 -0.92 -11.12
N ASN A 310 15.84 -2.12 -10.86
CA ASN A 310 15.33 -3.39 -11.40
C ASN A 310 13.90 -3.73 -10.95
N ARG A 311 13.43 -3.16 -9.83
CA ARG A 311 12.06 -3.32 -9.31
C ARG A 311 11.17 -2.08 -9.51
N ASN A 312 11.59 -1.09 -10.28
CA ASN A 312 10.88 0.18 -10.52
C ASN A 312 10.48 0.95 -9.23
N LYS A 313 11.27 0.82 -8.15
CA LYS A 313 10.99 1.42 -6.84
C LYS A 313 11.60 2.82 -6.66
N VAL A 314 12.34 3.34 -7.64
CA VAL A 314 13.01 4.65 -7.58
C VAL A 314 12.07 5.77 -7.11
N HIS A 315 10.84 5.81 -7.64
CA HIS A 315 9.83 6.81 -7.26
C HIS A 315 9.57 6.84 -5.74
N ARG A 316 9.59 5.69 -5.07
CA ARG A 316 9.38 5.54 -3.62
C ARG A 316 10.54 6.07 -2.82
N ALA A 317 11.75 5.73 -3.21
CA ALA A 317 12.95 6.23 -2.57
C ALA A 317 13.06 7.76 -2.68
N CYS A 318 12.64 8.33 -3.82
CA CYS A 318 12.53 9.78 -4.01
C CYS A 318 11.42 10.40 -3.15
N ALA A 319 10.22 9.81 -3.15
CA ALA A 319 9.05 10.29 -2.42
C ALA A 319 9.23 10.21 -0.89
N GLU A 320 9.75 9.10 -0.36
CA GLU A 320 10.10 8.94 1.06
C GLU A 320 11.14 9.99 1.49
N ARG A 321 12.19 10.21 0.68
CA ARG A 321 13.20 11.25 0.93
C ARG A 321 12.57 12.65 0.97
N GLU A 322 11.61 12.94 0.09
CA GLU A 322 10.91 14.24 0.03
C GLU A 322 9.93 14.43 1.19
N ILE A 323 9.08 13.44 1.44
CA ILE A 323 8.15 13.38 2.58
C ILE A 323 8.91 13.59 3.90
N LEU A 324 10.01 12.86 4.13
CA LEU A 324 10.84 12.99 5.33
C LEU A 324 11.54 14.35 5.46
N ASP A 325 11.71 15.13 4.38
CA ASP A 325 12.15 16.52 4.48
C ASP A 325 11.02 17.45 4.95
N MET A 326 9.75 17.09 4.76
CA MET A 326 8.62 17.97 5.10
C MET A 326 8.20 17.87 6.58
N LEU A 327 8.54 16.79 7.29
CA LEU A 327 7.97 16.49 8.61
C LEU A 327 8.56 17.34 9.76
N ASP A 328 7.70 18.10 10.44
CA ASP A 328 8.01 18.91 11.64
C ASP A 328 7.04 18.54 12.80
N HIS A 329 6.99 17.25 13.16
CA HIS A 329 5.96 16.69 14.06
C HIS A 329 6.53 15.70 15.12
N PRO A 330 6.13 15.77 16.41
CA PRO A 330 6.73 14.99 17.49
C PRO A 330 6.42 13.48 17.47
N PHE A 331 5.44 13.03 16.68
CA PHE A 331 5.07 11.62 16.49
C PHE A 331 5.44 11.09 15.09
N LEU A 332 6.34 11.78 14.39
CA LEU A 332 6.92 11.38 13.12
C LEU A 332 8.46 11.44 13.24
N PRO A 333 9.21 10.63 12.47
CA PRO A 333 10.67 10.68 12.47
C PRO A 333 11.16 12.00 11.87
N ALA A 334 12.21 12.56 12.44
CA ALA A 334 13.00 13.58 11.77
C ALA A 334 14.05 12.95 10.87
N LEU A 335 14.25 13.52 9.69
CA LEU A 335 15.44 13.27 8.89
C LEU A 335 16.59 14.13 9.42
N TYR A 336 17.76 13.52 9.62
CA TYR A 336 18.99 14.20 10.05
C TYR A 336 20.00 14.36 8.91
N ALA A 337 20.08 13.37 8.03
CA ALA A 337 20.90 13.40 6.83
C ALA A 337 20.32 12.47 5.76
N SER A 338 20.63 12.76 4.51
CA SER A 338 20.61 11.78 3.43
C SER A 338 21.89 11.92 2.63
N PHE A 339 22.42 10.79 2.17
CA PHE A 339 23.60 10.71 1.33
C PHE A 339 23.51 9.48 0.43
N GLN A 340 24.45 9.33 -0.51
CA GLN A 340 24.54 8.18 -1.40
C GLN A 340 25.97 7.64 -1.46
N THR A 341 26.10 6.33 -1.66
CA THR A 341 27.37 5.65 -1.98
C THR A 341 27.36 5.26 -3.47
N LYS A 342 28.31 4.41 -3.91
CA LYS A 342 28.30 3.85 -5.27
C LYS A 342 27.08 2.92 -5.48
N THR A 343 26.80 2.06 -4.50
CA THR A 343 25.77 1.03 -4.55
C THR A 343 24.45 1.47 -3.92
N HIS A 344 24.51 2.24 -2.83
CA HIS A 344 23.35 2.54 -1.98
C HIS A 344 22.95 4.02 -1.98
N ILE A 345 21.72 4.27 -1.53
CA ILE A 345 21.27 5.53 -0.93
C ILE A 345 20.95 5.31 0.55
N CYS A 346 21.16 6.33 1.38
CA CYS A 346 20.95 6.25 2.82
C CYS A 346 20.05 7.39 3.33
N LEU A 347 19.19 7.06 4.30
CA LEU A 347 18.38 8.00 5.09
C LEU A 347 18.72 7.80 6.56
N ILE A 348 19.06 8.90 7.26
CA ILE A 348 19.39 8.89 8.70
C ILE A 348 18.22 9.52 9.47
N THR A 349 17.54 8.72 10.29
CA THR A 349 16.33 9.10 11.05
C THR A 349 16.45 8.75 12.53
N ASP A 350 15.42 9.06 13.33
CA ASP A 350 15.39 8.74 14.76
C ASP A 350 15.48 7.23 15.05
N TYR A 351 16.37 6.85 15.96
CA TYR A 351 16.29 5.53 16.58
C TYR A 351 15.17 5.48 17.63
N CYS A 352 14.27 4.50 17.50
CA CYS A 352 13.16 4.25 18.43
C CYS A 352 13.47 3.00 19.28
N PRO A 353 14.08 3.14 20.48
CA PRO A 353 14.57 2.01 21.27
C PRO A 353 13.48 1.12 21.90
N GLY A 354 12.21 1.53 21.86
CA GLY A 354 11.08 0.69 22.26
C GLY A 354 10.67 -0.35 21.21
N GLY A 355 11.24 -0.28 19.99
CA GLY A 355 10.90 -1.17 18.89
C GLY A 355 9.48 -0.91 18.33
N GLU A 356 8.94 -1.92 17.66
CA GLU A 356 7.62 -1.87 17.02
C GLU A 356 6.47 -2.06 18.03
N LEU A 357 5.34 -1.39 17.80
CA LEU A 357 4.09 -1.66 18.51
C LEU A 357 3.61 -3.11 18.26
N PHE A 358 3.95 -3.72 17.12
CA PHE A 358 3.76 -5.15 16.88
C PHE A 358 4.42 -6.03 17.95
N LEU A 359 5.70 -5.78 18.24
CA LEU A 359 6.45 -6.51 19.26
C LEU A 359 5.92 -6.21 20.67
N LEU A 360 5.51 -4.97 20.96
CA LEU A 360 4.86 -4.65 22.23
C LEU A 360 3.53 -5.41 22.41
N LEU A 361 2.71 -5.51 21.35
CA LEU A 361 1.42 -6.18 21.35
C LEU A 361 1.57 -7.70 21.52
N ASP A 362 2.50 -8.33 20.81
CA ASP A 362 2.76 -9.77 20.91
C ASP A 362 3.33 -10.17 22.29
N ARG A 363 4.04 -9.24 22.96
CA ARG A 363 4.49 -9.35 24.36
C ARG A 363 3.34 -9.24 25.40
N GLN A 364 2.19 -8.67 25.08
CA GLN A 364 1.10 -8.51 26.06
C GLN A 364 0.33 -9.82 26.33
N PRO A 365 -0.23 -10.02 27.53
CA PRO A 365 -1.14 -11.14 27.80
C PRO A 365 -2.29 -11.22 26.79
N LEU A 366 -2.58 -12.43 26.30
CA LEU A 366 -3.55 -12.71 25.22
C LEU A 366 -3.27 -11.99 23.88
N LYS A 367 -2.17 -11.24 23.77
CA LYS A 367 -1.79 -10.38 22.64
C LYS A 367 -2.75 -9.19 22.42
N VAL A 368 -3.19 -8.56 23.52
CA VAL A 368 -4.12 -7.42 23.51
C VAL A 368 -3.70 -6.28 24.45
N LEU A 369 -4.13 -5.06 24.14
CA LEU A 369 -3.91 -3.86 24.94
C LEU A 369 -5.22 -3.42 25.63
N LYS A 370 -5.10 -2.90 26.85
CA LYS A 370 -6.22 -2.29 27.60
C LYS A 370 -6.70 -1.01 26.90
N GLU A 371 -8.00 -0.72 26.97
CA GLU A 371 -8.60 0.45 26.29
C GLU A 371 -7.91 1.78 26.58
N ASP A 372 -7.36 1.99 27.78
CA ASP A 372 -6.61 3.21 28.11
C ASP A 372 -5.27 3.30 27.38
N ALA A 373 -4.59 2.18 27.13
CA ALA A 373 -3.38 2.11 26.31
C ALA A 373 -3.71 2.27 24.82
N VAL A 374 -4.78 1.62 24.35
CA VAL A 374 -5.28 1.78 22.97
C VAL A 374 -5.68 3.24 22.71
N ARG A 375 -6.36 3.89 23.65
CA ARG A 375 -6.73 5.32 23.56
C ARG A 375 -5.51 6.24 23.56
N PHE A 376 -4.46 5.91 24.31
CA PHE A 376 -3.19 6.64 24.26
C PHE A 376 -2.57 6.54 22.85
N TYR A 377 -2.20 5.34 22.40
CA TYR A 377 -1.50 5.17 21.12
C TYR A 377 -2.35 5.66 19.93
N ALA A 378 -3.65 5.37 19.91
CA ALA A 378 -4.53 5.84 18.84
C ALA A 378 -4.72 7.36 18.82
N ALA A 379 -4.63 8.07 19.96
CA ALA A 379 -4.69 9.53 19.96
C ALA A 379 -3.44 10.14 19.30
N GLU A 380 -2.26 9.55 19.52
CA GLU A 380 -1.02 10.02 18.90
C GLU A 380 -1.00 9.73 17.39
N VAL A 381 -1.44 8.53 16.98
CA VAL A 381 -1.62 8.16 15.56
C VAL A 381 -2.64 9.06 14.86
N VAL A 382 -3.76 9.40 15.49
CA VAL A 382 -4.76 10.33 14.91
C VAL A 382 -4.18 11.73 14.66
N VAL A 383 -3.32 12.24 15.55
CA VAL A 383 -2.68 13.56 15.37
C VAL A 383 -1.53 13.50 14.35
N ALA A 384 -0.80 12.38 14.29
CA ALA A 384 0.21 12.14 13.27
C ALA A 384 -0.40 12.06 11.85
N LEU A 385 -1.50 11.31 11.68
CA LEU A 385 -2.25 11.24 10.42
C LEU A 385 -2.85 12.60 10.04
N GLU A 386 -3.47 13.31 10.98
CA GLU A 386 -3.98 14.67 10.75
C GLU A 386 -2.89 15.60 10.21
N TYR A 387 -1.68 15.57 10.80
CA TYR A 387 -0.55 16.36 10.31
C TYR A 387 -0.16 15.97 8.87
N LEU A 388 -0.07 14.67 8.56
CA LEU A 388 0.25 14.17 7.22
C LEU A 388 -0.81 14.64 6.19
N HIS A 389 -2.09 14.49 6.51
CA HIS A 389 -3.21 14.97 5.67
C HIS A 389 -3.15 16.49 5.47
N CYS A 390 -2.79 17.26 6.51
CA CYS A 390 -2.56 18.70 6.40
C CYS A 390 -1.40 19.06 5.46
N GLN A 391 -0.36 18.25 5.38
CA GLN A 391 0.75 18.41 4.42
C GLN A 391 0.43 17.89 3.01
N GLY A 392 -0.73 17.25 2.81
CA GLY A 392 -1.07 16.59 1.53
C GLY A 392 -0.41 15.23 1.35
N ILE A 393 -0.06 14.53 2.43
CA ILE A 393 0.50 13.18 2.40
C ILE A 393 -0.60 12.19 2.78
N ILE A 394 -0.86 11.16 1.97
CA ILE A 394 -1.65 9.98 2.36
C ILE A 394 -0.66 8.87 2.74
N TYR A 395 -0.84 8.24 3.90
CA TYR A 395 0.19 7.38 4.49
C TYR A 395 0.18 5.95 3.93
N ARG A 396 -1.02 5.37 3.75
CA ARG A 396 -1.34 4.10 3.06
C ARG A 396 -0.83 2.78 3.67
N ASP A 397 0.13 2.78 4.60
CA ASP A 397 0.62 1.56 5.27
C ASP A 397 0.65 1.63 6.80
N LEU A 398 -0.44 2.10 7.41
CA LEU A 398 -0.60 2.06 8.87
C LEU A 398 -0.83 0.62 9.36
N LYS A 399 0.08 0.12 10.19
CA LYS A 399 0.05 -1.18 10.88
C LYS A 399 0.94 -1.16 12.14
N PRO A 400 0.79 -2.07 13.12
CA PRO A 400 1.63 -2.14 14.32
C PRO A 400 3.14 -2.21 14.05
N GLU A 401 3.55 -2.81 12.93
CA GLU A 401 4.95 -2.91 12.49
C GLU A 401 5.55 -1.52 12.15
N ASN A 402 4.76 -0.59 11.60
CA ASN A 402 5.22 0.74 11.20
C ASN A 402 5.00 1.82 12.30
N VAL A 403 4.42 1.44 13.44
CA VAL A 403 4.25 2.32 14.61
C VAL A 403 5.37 1.99 15.60
N LEU A 404 6.46 2.75 15.59
CA LEU A 404 7.58 2.55 16.51
C LEU A 404 7.36 3.27 17.86
N LEU A 405 8.07 2.82 18.89
CA LEU A 405 8.00 3.35 20.25
C LEU A 405 9.30 4.08 20.61
N GLN A 406 9.18 5.38 20.86
CA GLN A 406 10.26 6.23 21.35
C GLN A 406 10.68 5.80 22.77
N GLY A 407 11.91 6.14 23.18
CA GLY A 407 12.42 5.81 24.53
C GLY A 407 11.68 6.46 25.71
N ASN A 408 10.78 7.40 25.42
CA ASN A 408 9.86 8.06 26.36
C ASN A 408 8.46 7.41 26.39
N GLY A 409 8.19 6.38 25.58
CA GLY A 409 6.91 5.67 25.50
C GLY A 409 5.87 6.22 24.52
N HIS A 410 6.16 7.34 23.83
CA HIS A 410 5.32 7.90 22.76
C HIS A 410 5.56 7.20 21.41
N VAL A 411 4.62 7.32 20.46
CA VAL A 411 4.76 6.70 19.12
C VAL A 411 5.64 7.50 18.15
N SER A 412 6.09 6.84 17.08
CA SER A 412 6.59 7.46 15.85
C SER A 412 6.08 6.63 14.65
N LEU A 413 5.36 7.25 13.72
CA LEU A 413 4.97 6.58 12.45
C LEU A 413 6.15 6.61 11.48
N THR A 414 6.64 5.44 11.06
CA THR A 414 7.79 5.31 10.16
C THR A 414 7.42 4.59 8.86
N ASP A 415 8.39 4.50 7.94
CA ASP A 415 8.27 3.88 6.60
C ASP A 415 7.25 4.59 5.70
N PHE A 416 7.74 5.44 4.78
CA PHE A 416 6.90 6.26 3.90
C PHE A 416 7.00 5.84 2.43
N ASP A 417 7.53 4.65 2.15
CA ASP A 417 7.75 4.16 0.79
C ASP A 417 6.45 3.82 0.01
N LEU A 418 5.36 3.51 0.73
CA LEU A 418 4.01 3.35 0.16
C LEU A 418 3.15 4.62 0.22
N SER A 419 3.59 5.67 0.93
CA SER A 419 2.87 6.94 1.01
C SER A 419 2.82 7.66 -0.34
N CYS A 420 1.88 8.60 -0.52
CA CYS A 420 1.87 9.49 -1.68
C CYS A 420 1.70 10.96 -1.29
N LEU A 421 2.42 11.83 -2.01
CA LEU A 421 2.33 13.28 -1.91
C LEU A 421 1.30 13.79 -2.94
N THR A 422 0.40 14.66 -2.51
CA THR A 422 -0.77 15.10 -3.27
C THR A 422 -1.22 16.49 -2.80
N TYR A 423 -2.08 17.16 -3.57
CA TYR A 423 -2.53 18.51 -3.23
C TYR A 423 -3.58 18.50 -2.12
N CYS A 424 -3.25 19.14 -0.99
CA CYS A 424 -4.19 19.49 0.07
C CYS A 424 -4.66 20.94 -0.08
N LYS A 425 -5.95 21.19 0.16
CA LYS A 425 -6.52 22.53 0.21
C LYS A 425 -7.14 22.78 1.59
N PRO A 426 -6.44 23.46 2.50
CA PRO A 426 -6.99 23.82 3.80
C PRO A 426 -8.28 24.66 3.68
N GLN A 427 -9.27 24.32 4.51
CA GLN A 427 -10.57 24.96 4.60
C GLN A 427 -10.91 25.24 6.07
N LEU A 428 -11.64 26.32 6.29
CA LEU A 428 -12.12 26.72 7.61
C LEU A 428 -13.66 26.69 7.60
N LEU A 429 -14.22 25.57 8.08
CA LEU A 429 -15.67 25.37 8.13
C LEU A 429 -16.26 26.10 9.34
N ILE A 430 -17.20 26.99 9.11
CA ILE A 430 -17.92 27.72 10.17
C ILE A 430 -19.24 26.98 10.44
N PRO A 431 -19.48 26.42 11.65
CA PRO A 431 -20.72 25.70 11.95
C PRO A 431 -21.94 26.63 11.86
N ASP A 432 -22.86 26.30 10.95
CA ASP A 432 -23.95 27.18 10.55
C ASP A 432 -25.11 27.18 11.56
N THR A 433 -25.45 28.33 12.14
CA THR A 433 -26.35 28.45 13.31
C THR A 433 -27.85 28.41 12.96
N ASN A 434 -28.25 27.56 12.02
CA ASN A 434 -29.61 27.50 11.47
C ASN A 434 -30.57 26.66 12.34
N GLY A 435 -30.97 27.18 13.51
CA GLY A 435 -31.76 26.42 14.50
C GLY A 435 -32.50 27.19 15.60
N LYS A 436 -33.29 28.21 15.27
CA LYS A 436 -34.32 28.89 16.13
C LYS A 436 -34.19 28.75 17.67
N LYS A 437 -33.13 29.28 18.29
CA LYS A 437 -33.08 29.56 19.74
C LYS A 437 -32.14 30.74 20.05
N LYS A 438 -32.65 31.97 19.93
CA LYS A 438 -31.97 33.15 20.51
C LYS A 438 -32.06 33.04 22.04
N HIS A 439 -30.92 32.80 22.72
CA HIS A 439 -30.49 33.43 23.98
C HIS A 439 -29.33 32.63 24.62
N GLN A 440 -28.08 33.03 24.33
CA GLN A 440 -26.83 32.62 25.01
C GLN A 440 -26.47 31.10 24.92
N LYS A 441 -25.22 30.66 24.72
CA LYS A 441 -23.87 31.27 24.83
C LYS A 441 -22.94 30.64 23.79
N GLY A 442 -21.98 31.40 23.27
CA GLY A 442 -20.86 30.91 22.46
C GLY A 442 -21.19 30.62 20.99
N GLN A 443 -20.40 31.20 20.07
CA GLN A 443 -20.20 30.59 18.76
C GLN A 443 -19.37 29.32 18.95
N GLN A 444 -19.66 28.25 18.21
CA GLN A 444 -18.73 27.13 18.17
C GLN A 444 -17.44 27.55 17.45
N PRO A 445 -16.27 27.04 17.86
CA PRO A 445 -15.03 27.35 17.16
C PRO A 445 -15.11 26.86 15.71
N PRO A 446 -14.52 27.58 14.75
CA PRO A 446 -14.48 27.12 13.37
C PRO A 446 -13.62 25.84 13.28
N ILE A 447 -14.04 24.93 12.41
CA ILE A 447 -13.41 23.62 12.23
C ILE A 447 -12.40 23.75 11.10
N PHE A 448 -11.13 23.52 11.41
CA PHE A 448 -10.08 23.40 10.40
C PHE A 448 -10.18 22.01 9.76
N MET A 449 -10.16 21.97 8.43
CA MET A 449 -10.09 20.76 7.61
C MET A 449 -8.93 20.96 6.62
N ALA A 450 -8.03 20.00 6.51
CA ALA A 450 -7.01 19.99 5.48
C ALA A 450 -6.78 18.54 5.07
N GLU A 451 -7.55 18.11 4.07
CA GLU A 451 -7.57 16.73 3.56
C GLU A 451 -7.03 16.68 2.11
N PRO A 452 -6.23 15.67 1.75
CA PRO A 452 -5.81 15.34 0.39
C PRO A 452 -6.97 15.31 -0.63
N MET A 453 -6.88 16.13 -1.68
CA MET A 453 -8.00 16.31 -2.64
C MET A 453 -7.96 15.39 -3.87
N ARG A 454 -6.78 15.00 -4.36
CA ARG A 454 -6.66 14.10 -5.52
C ARG A 454 -6.66 12.65 -5.04
N ALA A 455 -7.48 11.82 -5.69
CA ALA A 455 -7.46 10.38 -5.53
C ALA A 455 -6.24 9.74 -6.24
N SER A 456 -5.66 8.71 -5.63
CA SER A 456 -4.67 7.83 -6.28
C SER A 456 -5.31 6.48 -6.63
N ASN A 457 -4.70 5.74 -7.57
CA ASN A 457 -5.22 4.50 -8.14
C ASN A 457 -4.29 3.27 -7.90
N SER A 458 -3.18 3.41 -7.16
CA SER A 458 -2.18 2.34 -6.95
C SER A 458 -2.69 1.15 -6.10
N PHE A 459 -2.12 -0.07 -6.25
CA PHE A 459 -2.34 -1.19 -5.32
C PHE A 459 -1.25 -1.23 -4.25
N VAL A 460 -1.41 -0.44 -3.18
CA VAL A 460 -0.47 -0.42 -2.05
C VAL A 460 -1.16 -0.54 -0.70
N GLY A 461 -0.38 -0.97 0.29
CA GLY A 461 -0.77 -1.18 1.69
C GLY A 461 -0.52 -2.63 2.13
N THR A 462 -0.79 -2.95 3.38
CA THR A 462 -0.64 -4.30 3.93
C THR A 462 -1.94 -5.10 3.88
N GLU A 463 -1.90 -6.38 3.48
CA GLU A 463 -3.09 -7.20 3.11
C GLU A 463 -4.31 -7.04 4.03
N GLU A 464 -4.10 -7.19 5.34
CA GLU A 464 -5.17 -7.18 6.35
C GLU A 464 -5.70 -5.76 6.67
N TYR A 465 -5.00 -4.73 6.21
CA TYR A 465 -5.22 -3.30 6.50
C TYR A 465 -5.77 -2.51 5.30
N ILE A 466 -5.67 -3.05 4.09
CA ILE A 466 -6.13 -2.39 2.85
C ILE A 466 -7.63 -2.09 2.89
N ALA A 467 -8.01 -0.91 2.38
CA ALA A 467 -9.39 -0.43 2.35
C ALA A 467 -10.21 -0.99 1.16
N PRO A 468 -11.54 -1.17 1.28
CA PRO A 468 -12.38 -1.75 0.24
C PRO A 468 -12.29 -1.06 -1.13
N GLU A 469 -12.16 0.27 -1.15
CA GLU A 469 -12.02 1.07 -2.37
C GLU A 469 -10.70 0.79 -3.10
N ILE A 470 -9.61 0.50 -2.36
CA ILE A 470 -8.35 0.07 -2.98
C ILE A 470 -8.58 -1.27 -3.66
N ILE A 471 -9.21 -2.25 -2.99
CA ILE A 471 -9.44 -3.60 -3.56
C ILE A 471 -10.32 -3.54 -4.81
N SER A 472 -11.37 -2.70 -4.82
CA SER A 472 -12.27 -2.55 -5.96
C SER A 472 -11.75 -1.67 -7.09
N GLY A 473 -10.50 -1.19 -7.01
CA GLY A 473 -9.91 -0.31 -8.03
C GLY A 473 -10.50 1.10 -8.08
N ALA A 474 -11.32 1.48 -7.10
CA ALA A 474 -11.87 2.82 -7.02
C ALA A 474 -10.80 3.80 -6.51
N GLY A 475 -10.68 4.96 -7.16
CA GLY A 475 -9.72 5.99 -6.78
C GLY A 475 -9.88 6.41 -5.32
N HIS A 476 -8.79 6.39 -4.56
CA HIS A 476 -8.79 6.47 -3.10
C HIS A 476 -8.11 7.75 -2.57
N THR A 477 -8.63 8.27 -1.45
CA THR A 477 -8.14 9.48 -0.76
C THR A 477 -7.65 9.14 0.67
N SER A 478 -7.38 10.14 1.51
CA SER A 478 -7.02 9.99 2.94
C SER A 478 -7.98 9.12 3.77
N ALA A 479 -9.21 8.88 3.29
CA ALA A 479 -10.16 7.96 3.90
C ALA A 479 -9.61 6.53 4.12
N VAL A 480 -8.58 6.11 3.37
CA VAL A 480 -7.92 4.79 3.56
C VAL A 480 -7.14 4.71 4.87
N ASP A 481 -6.52 5.81 5.31
CA ASP A 481 -5.78 5.85 6.57
C ASP A 481 -6.74 5.78 7.77
N TRP A 482 -7.94 6.35 7.63
CA TRP A 482 -9.00 6.22 8.63
C TRP A 482 -9.61 4.80 8.68
N TRP A 483 -9.65 4.07 7.55
CA TRP A 483 -9.96 2.63 7.56
C TRP A 483 -8.86 1.82 8.28
N ALA A 484 -7.59 2.05 7.92
CA ALA A 484 -6.45 1.36 8.53
C ALA A 484 -6.36 1.62 10.05
N LEU A 485 -6.71 2.83 10.51
CA LEU A 485 -6.87 3.14 11.94
C LEU A 485 -7.96 2.27 12.61
N GLY A 486 -9.06 1.99 11.90
CA GLY A 486 -10.11 1.08 12.35
C GLY A 486 -9.62 -0.36 12.52
N ILE A 487 -8.77 -0.84 11.60
CA ILE A 487 -8.13 -2.16 11.69
C ILE A 487 -7.11 -2.18 12.84
N LEU A 488 -6.28 -1.14 12.99
CA LEU A 488 -5.28 -1.00 14.05
C LEU A 488 -5.94 -1.02 15.45
N LEU A 489 -7.03 -0.27 15.62
CA LEU A 489 -7.84 -0.29 16.85
C LEU A 489 -8.39 -1.68 17.16
N TYR A 490 -8.87 -2.40 16.14
CA TYR A 490 -9.38 -3.76 16.31
C TYR A 490 -8.25 -4.72 16.69
N GLU A 491 -7.10 -4.69 16.00
CA GLU A 491 -5.97 -5.56 16.30
C GLU A 491 -5.39 -5.30 17.69
N MET A 492 -5.25 -4.04 18.12
CA MET A 492 -4.83 -3.72 19.49
C MET A 492 -5.81 -4.24 20.56
N LEU A 493 -7.12 -4.23 20.30
CA LEU A 493 -8.15 -4.64 21.28
C LEU A 493 -8.45 -6.14 21.28
N TYR A 494 -8.25 -6.83 20.15
CA TYR A 494 -8.65 -8.24 19.95
C TYR A 494 -7.48 -9.19 19.63
N GLY A 495 -6.31 -8.68 19.23
CA GLY A 495 -5.08 -9.45 18.98
C GLY A 495 -4.97 -10.11 17.59
N TYR A 496 -5.93 -9.81 16.71
CA TYR A 496 -6.01 -10.24 15.31
C TYR A 496 -6.87 -9.23 14.53
N THR A 497 -6.76 -9.17 13.20
CA THR A 497 -7.57 -8.26 12.36
C THR A 497 -8.96 -8.85 12.04
N PRO A 498 -9.99 -8.03 11.82
CA PRO A 498 -11.36 -8.54 11.69
C PRO A 498 -11.62 -9.37 10.40
N PHE A 499 -10.79 -9.16 9.36
CA PHE A 499 -11.04 -9.68 8.00
C PHE A 499 -10.02 -10.70 7.48
N ARG A 500 -8.89 -11.00 8.17
CA ARG A 500 -7.90 -12.01 7.73
C ARG A 500 -8.56 -13.33 7.31
N GLY A 501 -8.20 -13.84 6.14
CA GLY A 501 -8.59 -15.15 5.63
C GLY A 501 -7.48 -16.20 5.76
N LYS A 502 -7.73 -17.42 5.26
CA LYS A 502 -6.68 -18.44 5.04
C LYS A 502 -5.80 -18.15 3.82
N THR A 503 -6.26 -17.28 2.91
CA THR A 503 -5.58 -16.86 1.68
C THR A 503 -5.88 -15.40 1.39
N ARG A 504 -5.02 -14.72 0.61
CA ARG A 504 -5.18 -13.32 0.20
C ARG A 504 -6.55 -13.05 -0.43
N GLN A 505 -6.98 -13.92 -1.33
CA GLN A 505 -8.27 -13.85 -2.00
C GLN A 505 -9.43 -13.91 -0.99
N LYS A 506 -9.32 -14.75 0.06
CA LYS A 506 -10.31 -14.81 1.13
C LYS A 506 -10.24 -13.59 2.06
N THR A 507 -9.06 -13.03 2.35
CA THR A 507 -8.91 -11.76 3.07
C THR A 507 -9.59 -10.62 2.31
N PHE A 508 -9.34 -10.49 1.00
CA PHE A 508 -9.97 -9.46 0.16
C PHE A 508 -11.49 -9.64 0.06
N ALA A 509 -11.98 -10.88 -0.16
CA ALA A 509 -13.41 -11.17 -0.13
C ALA A 509 -14.05 -10.86 1.24
N ASN A 510 -13.35 -11.11 2.34
CA ASN A 510 -13.81 -10.74 3.68
C ASN A 510 -13.85 -9.21 3.86
N ILE A 511 -12.83 -8.47 3.42
CA ILE A 511 -12.80 -6.99 3.47
C ILE A 511 -13.98 -6.41 2.67
N LEU A 512 -14.30 -6.97 1.50
CA LEU A 512 -15.42 -6.54 0.67
C LEU A 512 -16.81 -6.95 1.21
N HIS A 513 -16.96 -8.13 1.85
CA HIS A 513 -18.29 -8.73 2.09
C HIS A 513 -18.57 -9.26 3.51
N LYS A 514 -17.58 -9.59 4.35
CA LYS A 514 -17.81 -10.19 5.68
C LYS A 514 -18.30 -9.15 6.69
N ASP A 515 -19.34 -9.44 7.46
CA ASP A 515 -19.79 -8.52 8.51
C ASP A 515 -18.78 -8.37 9.65
N LEU A 516 -18.68 -7.14 10.18
CA LEU A 516 -17.82 -6.82 11.32
C LEU A 516 -18.46 -7.35 12.61
N LYS A 517 -18.02 -8.52 13.06
CA LYS A 517 -18.35 -9.09 14.38
C LYS A 517 -17.44 -8.48 15.46
N PHE A 518 -17.95 -8.44 16.70
CA PHE A 518 -17.16 -8.09 17.89
C PHE A 518 -17.33 -9.19 18.95
N PRO A 519 -16.32 -10.07 19.17
CA PRO A 519 -16.43 -11.17 20.12
C PRO A 519 -16.76 -10.72 21.54
N GLY A 520 -17.54 -11.54 22.26
CA GLY A 520 -17.83 -11.38 23.68
C GLY A 520 -16.74 -11.92 24.62
N THR A 521 -15.75 -12.64 24.07
CA THR A 521 -14.60 -13.21 24.81
C THR A 521 -13.66 -12.14 25.37
N ILE A 522 -13.63 -10.95 24.78
CA ILE A 522 -12.85 -9.81 25.26
C ILE A 522 -13.80 -8.64 25.54
N SER A 523 -13.75 -8.14 26.77
CA SER A 523 -14.61 -7.05 27.23
C SER A 523 -14.10 -5.72 26.68
N VAL A 524 -14.69 -5.29 25.56
CA VAL A 524 -14.46 -3.99 24.92
C VAL A 524 -15.73 -3.14 24.98
N SER A 525 -15.58 -1.87 25.33
CA SER A 525 -16.65 -0.91 25.58
C SER A 525 -17.47 -0.57 24.34
N LEU A 526 -18.72 -0.12 24.56
CA LEU A 526 -19.59 0.35 23.48
C LEU A 526 -18.99 1.56 22.71
N PRO A 527 -18.37 2.57 23.34
CA PRO A 527 -17.64 3.62 22.63
C PRO A 527 -16.55 3.13 21.68
N ALA A 528 -15.73 2.15 22.10
CA ALA A 528 -14.68 1.58 21.25
C ALA A 528 -15.27 0.82 20.05
N LYS A 529 -16.30 0.00 20.28
CA LYS A 529 -17.04 -0.72 19.24
C LYS A 529 -17.71 0.24 18.24
N GLN A 530 -18.31 1.33 18.72
CA GLN A 530 -18.91 2.37 17.88
C GLN A 530 -17.86 3.12 17.04
N LEU A 531 -16.68 3.41 17.60
CA LEU A 531 -15.56 4.01 16.86
C LEU A 531 -15.11 3.09 15.73
N MET A 532 -14.78 1.83 16.03
CA MET A 532 -14.35 0.85 15.03
C MET A 532 -15.41 0.62 13.95
N TYR A 533 -16.69 0.50 14.32
CA TYR A 533 -17.78 0.31 13.36
C TYR A 533 -17.95 1.48 12.37
N ARG A 534 -17.66 2.72 12.80
CA ARG A 534 -17.73 3.90 11.91
C ARG A 534 -16.46 4.15 11.10
N LEU A 535 -15.29 3.71 11.57
CA LEU A 535 -14.03 3.72 10.80
C LEU A 535 -14.00 2.61 9.75
N LEU A 536 -14.53 1.43 10.08
CA LEU A 536 -14.63 0.27 9.18
C LEU A 536 -15.91 0.29 8.33
N HIS A 537 -16.39 1.49 7.98
CA HIS A 537 -17.48 1.64 7.01
C HIS A 537 -16.93 1.46 5.58
N ARG A 538 -17.59 0.60 4.79
CA ARG A 538 -17.07 0.20 3.48
C ARG A 538 -17.05 1.33 2.46
N ASP A 539 -18.17 2.02 2.27
CA ASP A 539 -18.21 3.24 1.46
C ASP A 539 -17.43 4.37 2.16
N PRO A 540 -16.33 4.90 1.58
CA PRO A 540 -15.53 5.95 2.18
C PRO A 540 -16.31 7.26 2.38
N LYS A 541 -17.36 7.54 1.61
CA LYS A 541 -18.18 8.77 1.75
C LYS A 541 -19.03 8.79 3.02
N ASN A 542 -19.25 7.61 3.62
CA ASN A 542 -20.00 7.42 4.85
C ASN A 542 -19.08 6.99 6.02
N ARG A 543 -17.76 6.91 5.79
CA ARG A 543 -16.74 6.55 6.78
C ARG A 543 -16.43 7.74 7.69
N LEU A 544 -16.21 7.47 8.97
CA LEU A 544 -15.76 8.47 9.93
C LEU A 544 -14.43 9.09 9.48
N GLY A 545 -14.37 10.42 9.46
CA GLY A 545 -13.24 11.19 8.94
C GLY A 545 -13.49 11.78 7.54
N SER A 546 -14.49 11.28 6.79
CA SER A 546 -14.74 11.74 5.42
C SER A 546 -15.33 13.16 5.31
N LEU A 547 -16.01 13.65 6.36
CA LEU A 547 -16.74 14.93 6.30
C LEU A 547 -16.06 16.09 7.04
N GLN A 548 -15.19 15.81 8.01
CA GLN A 548 -14.43 16.84 8.76
C GLN A 548 -13.01 16.38 9.15
N GLY A 549 -12.48 15.33 8.50
CA GLY A 549 -11.17 14.78 8.82
C GLY A 549 -11.08 14.24 10.26
N ALA A 550 -9.88 14.32 10.81
CA ALA A 550 -9.57 13.94 12.18
C ALA A 550 -10.51 14.55 13.25
N ASN A 551 -11.14 15.72 12.99
CA ASN A 551 -12.07 16.35 13.93
C ASN A 551 -13.25 15.45 14.30
N GLU A 552 -13.81 14.67 13.35
CA GLU A 552 -14.90 13.74 13.67
C GLU A 552 -14.45 12.63 14.62
N ILE A 553 -13.22 12.13 14.41
CA ILE A 553 -12.59 11.06 15.18
C ILE A 553 -12.30 11.55 16.59
N LYS A 554 -11.69 12.74 16.71
CA LYS A 554 -11.36 13.40 17.98
C LYS A 554 -12.56 13.66 18.90
N GLN A 555 -13.76 13.77 18.33
CA GLN A 555 -15.01 13.96 19.05
C GLN A 555 -15.69 12.65 19.50
N GLN A 556 -15.21 11.46 19.06
CA GLN A 556 -15.89 10.20 19.41
C GLN A 556 -15.78 9.88 20.91
N PRO A 557 -16.84 9.32 21.55
CA PRO A 557 -16.85 9.10 23.00
C PRO A 557 -15.72 8.23 23.55
N PHE A 558 -15.07 7.41 22.71
CA PHE A 558 -13.90 6.62 23.08
C PHE A 558 -12.71 7.49 23.52
N PHE A 559 -12.52 8.66 22.92
CA PHE A 559 -11.44 9.60 23.25
C PHE A 559 -11.81 10.60 24.36
N ARG A 560 -12.94 10.41 25.07
CA ARG A 560 -13.32 11.27 26.20
C ARG A 560 -12.21 11.30 27.24
N GLY A 561 -11.70 12.50 27.53
CA GLY A 561 -10.61 12.73 28.48
C GLY A 561 -9.24 12.98 27.83
N VAL A 562 -9.08 12.71 26.53
CA VAL A 562 -7.88 13.13 25.78
C VAL A 562 -7.89 14.65 25.64
N ASN A 563 -6.81 15.31 26.08
CA ASN A 563 -6.57 16.71 25.78
C ASN A 563 -5.68 16.83 24.54
N TRP A 564 -6.31 16.93 23.37
CA TRP A 564 -5.63 16.97 22.07
C TRP A 564 -4.56 18.06 21.95
N ALA A 565 -4.71 19.20 22.64
CA ALA A 565 -3.71 20.28 22.65
C ALA A 565 -2.46 19.96 23.51
N LEU A 566 -2.55 18.96 24.40
CA LEU A 566 -1.48 18.50 25.28
C LEU A 566 -1.18 17.00 25.09
N VAL A 567 -1.47 16.43 23.90
CA VAL A 567 -1.28 15.00 23.62
C VAL A 567 0.17 14.55 23.86
N ARG A 568 1.17 15.36 23.45
CA ARG A 568 2.61 15.16 23.71
C ARG A 568 2.98 15.19 25.20
N CYS A 569 2.08 15.60 26.08
CA CYS A 569 2.27 15.65 27.53
C CYS A 569 1.43 14.59 28.27
N MET A 570 0.80 13.67 27.55
CA MET A 570 0.16 12.50 28.15
C MET A 570 1.23 11.53 28.67
N ASN A 571 1.07 10.99 29.87
CA ASN A 571 1.97 9.96 30.39
C ASN A 571 1.71 8.64 29.63
N PRO A 572 2.76 7.86 29.28
CA PRO A 572 2.62 6.54 28.70
C PRO A 572 1.72 5.61 29.53
N PRO A 573 0.99 4.69 28.89
CA PRO A 573 0.01 3.85 29.58
C PRO A 573 0.68 2.77 30.43
N LYS A 574 -0.01 2.34 31.49
CA LYS A 574 0.42 1.17 32.26
C LYS A 574 0.12 -0.11 31.46
N LEU A 575 1.16 -0.69 30.89
CA LEU A 575 1.19 -1.98 30.23
C LEU A 575 1.21 -3.14 31.24
N ASP A 576 0.86 -4.36 30.81
CA ASP A 576 0.91 -5.56 31.66
C ASP A 576 2.22 -6.34 31.50
N ALA A 577 2.81 -6.32 30.31
CA ALA A 577 4.22 -6.68 30.09
C ALA A 577 5.05 -5.40 29.84
N PRO A 578 6.31 -5.32 30.32
CA PRO A 578 7.15 -4.14 30.16
C PRO A 578 7.49 -3.85 28.70
N LEU A 579 7.73 -2.57 28.40
CA LEU A 579 8.02 -2.08 27.04
C LEU A 579 9.41 -2.54 26.55
N PHE A 580 10.40 -2.55 27.44
CA PHE A 580 11.73 -3.12 27.20
C PHE A 580 11.80 -4.54 27.80
N GLY A 581 12.46 -5.47 27.11
CA GLY A 581 12.61 -6.84 27.58
C GLY A 581 13.74 -6.99 28.59
N THR A 582 13.59 -7.88 29.57
CA THR A 582 14.68 -8.28 30.49
C THR A 582 15.69 -9.22 29.83
N GLU A 583 15.49 -9.57 28.55
CA GLU A 583 16.35 -10.47 27.78
C GLU A 583 17.22 -9.72 26.75
N ASP A 584 16.92 -8.44 26.48
CA ASP A 584 17.64 -7.60 25.51
C ASP A 584 19.11 -7.32 25.93
N GLU A 585 19.50 -7.63 27.18
CA GLU A 585 20.89 -7.60 27.67
C GLU A 585 21.68 -8.92 27.43
N LYS A 586 21.09 -9.95 26.81
CA LYS A 586 21.66 -11.30 26.72
C LYS A 586 21.62 -11.99 25.36
N GLU A 587 21.56 -11.26 24.25
CA GLU A 587 21.81 -11.88 22.94
C GLU A 587 23.31 -11.95 22.58
N VAL A 588 23.66 -13.14 22.08
CA VAL A 588 25.00 -13.73 21.97
C VAL A 588 25.86 -13.01 20.93
N LYS A 589 27.19 -13.01 21.12
CA LYS A 589 28.17 -12.75 20.04
C LYS A 589 28.12 -13.85 18.96
N VAL A 590 27.13 -13.78 18.09
CA VAL A 590 27.16 -14.41 16.76
C VAL A 590 27.49 -13.31 15.76
N VAL A 591 28.35 -13.60 14.78
CA VAL A 591 28.53 -12.69 13.64
C VAL A 591 27.28 -12.86 12.77
N ASP A 592 26.43 -11.86 12.77
CA ASP A 592 25.21 -11.84 11.96
C ASP A 592 25.59 -11.73 10.46
N PRO A 593 25.10 -12.60 9.57
CA PRO A 593 25.30 -12.43 8.14
C PRO A 593 24.81 -11.09 7.59
N GLU A 594 23.80 -10.46 8.20
CA GLU A 594 23.38 -9.10 7.82
C GLU A 594 24.40 -8.03 8.25
N LEU A 595 25.17 -8.25 9.33
CA LEU A 595 26.31 -7.40 9.69
C LEU A 595 27.52 -7.58 8.77
N ASP A 596 27.73 -8.79 8.23
CA ASP A 596 28.80 -9.09 7.28
C ASP A 596 28.49 -8.48 5.90
N ASP A 597 27.23 -8.56 5.44
CA ASP A 597 26.73 -7.88 4.24
C ASP A 597 26.88 -6.34 4.37
N LEU A 598 26.49 -5.76 5.52
CA LEU A 598 26.73 -4.36 5.83
C LEU A 598 28.21 -3.96 5.74
N GLN A 599 29.10 -4.73 6.38
CA GLN A 599 30.54 -4.43 6.43
C GLN A 599 31.26 -4.69 5.10
N THR A 600 30.63 -5.40 4.15
CA THR A 600 31.23 -5.77 2.86
C THR A 600 30.65 -4.98 1.68
N ASN A 601 29.34 -4.69 1.68
CA ASN A 601 28.60 -4.14 0.54
C ASN A 601 28.03 -2.71 0.78
N VAL A 602 28.03 -2.23 2.03
CA VAL A 602 27.55 -0.90 2.40
C VAL A 602 28.69 0.01 2.87
N PHE A 603 29.44 -0.39 3.90
CA PHE A 603 30.44 0.43 4.63
C PHE A 603 31.83 0.57 3.98
#